data_AF-B1LW80-F1
#
_entry.id   AF-B1LW80-F1
#
_cell.length_a   1.000
_cell.length_b   1.000
_cell.length_c   1.000
_cell.angle_alpha   90.00
_cell.angle_beta   90.00
_cell.angle_gamma   90.00
#
_symmetry.space_group_name_H-M   'P 1'
#
loop_
_entity.id
_entity.type
_entity.pdbx_description
1 polymer ?
#
loop_
_entity_poly.entity_id
_entity_poly.type
_entity_poly.pdbx_seq_one_letter_code
_entity_poly.pdbx_strand_id
1 'polypeptide(L)'
;MRKPNTAKAAPEATDLRQRAARARDAAGRFNRRPEPAEATVAEPDPALAVVALFKATWTAIGNALDAEVPDDLVAELQEADGAAYERLKTVRPTTPEGFQALAECWAMVLKDHRGDEPSMTVSEHAADSLIAGAGVCAPAQAVDWYNPPPGFMASPAIEPFSFARISEGIAIELGRLRGIAMAELERRIGPETSAEEIARISRELRLDVLAKAAPLDDSIVGQVEFSSATVEELSLIQEKAHLLADIANASAWQGCCAGNAAGNLMTWLGDELTVLESEAARELQRRQPATLRDREKRLAAVAERIISNNDDAETATFIQELTAWAAEQARH
;
A
#
# COMPACT_ATOMS: atom_id res chain seq x y z
N MET A 1 19.62 61.58 26.72
CA MET A 1 18.59 60.98 27.60
C MET A 1 18.23 59.60 27.07
N ARG A 2 18.69 58.51 27.71
CA ARG A 2 18.38 57.13 27.33
C ARG A 2 17.22 56.62 28.20
N LYS A 3 16.20 56.03 27.59
CA LYS A 3 15.07 55.39 28.29
C LYS A 3 15.50 54.04 28.89
N PRO A 4 15.14 53.70 30.13
CA PRO A 4 15.41 52.37 30.70
C PRO A 4 14.37 51.34 30.20
N ASN A 5 14.86 50.20 29.73
CA ASN A 5 14.03 49.03 29.41
C ASN A 5 13.74 48.25 30.71
N THR A 6 12.50 48.31 31.18
CA THR A 6 11.97 47.43 32.22
C THR A 6 11.38 46.17 31.57
N ALA A 7 12.22 45.18 31.29
CA ALA A 7 11.76 43.82 31.04
C ALA A 7 11.39 43.19 32.39
N LYS A 8 10.09 42.98 32.59
CA LYS A 8 9.50 42.36 33.78
C LYS A 8 9.84 40.87 33.75
N ALA A 9 10.66 40.39 34.68
CA ALA A 9 10.99 38.98 34.82
C ALA A 9 9.70 38.14 35.00
N ALA A 10 9.55 37.10 34.19
CA ALA A 10 8.51 36.10 34.38
C ALA A 10 8.84 35.29 35.66
N PRO A 11 7.85 34.98 36.52
CA PRO A 11 8.10 34.24 37.75
C PRO A 11 8.50 32.78 37.45
N GLU A 12 9.68 32.39 37.94
CA GLU A 12 10.26 31.05 37.81
C GLU A 12 9.67 30.03 38.82
N ALA A 13 9.58 28.79 38.33
CA ALA A 13 9.75 27.53 39.07
C ALA A 13 8.64 26.92 39.94
N THR A 14 7.45 27.52 40.09
CA THR A 14 6.34 26.87 40.84
C THR A 14 5.45 25.92 40.01
N ASP A 15 5.60 25.88 38.68
CA ASP A 15 4.59 25.31 37.78
C ASP A 15 4.82 23.83 37.39
N LEU A 16 6.03 23.28 37.48
CA LEU A 16 6.30 21.91 36.99
C LEU A 16 5.64 20.81 37.85
N ARG A 17 5.65 20.96 39.18
CA ARG A 17 4.97 19.99 40.07
C ARG A 17 3.45 20.06 39.92
N GLN A 18 2.92 21.26 39.69
CA GLN A 18 1.48 21.47 39.52
C GLN A 18 1.00 20.92 38.17
N ARG A 19 1.81 21.08 37.11
CA ARG A 19 1.59 20.43 35.81
C ARG A 19 1.67 18.90 35.90
N ALA A 20 2.64 18.35 36.62
CA ALA A 20 2.76 16.90 36.82
C ALA A 20 1.57 16.31 37.61
N ALA A 21 1.06 17.04 38.62
CA ALA A 21 -0.13 16.63 39.36
C ALA A 21 -1.39 16.66 38.47
N ARG A 22 -1.57 17.70 37.65
CA ARG A 22 -2.68 17.78 36.68
C ARG A 22 -2.60 16.67 35.62
N ALA A 23 -1.42 16.32 35.16
CA ALA A 23 -1.23 15.18 34.24
C ALA A 23 -1.60 13.84 34.90
N ARG A 24 -1.25 13.64 36.18
CA ARG A 24 -1.64 12.45 36.96
C ARG A 24 -3.16 12.36 37.16
N ASP A 25 -3.82 13.46 37.50
CA ASP A 25 -5.27 13.50 37.66
C ASP A 25 -6.01 13.31 36.35
N ALA A 26 -5.47 13.82 35.23
CA ALA A 26 -5.99 13.56 33.89
C ALA A 26 -5.88 12.07 33.54
N ALA A 27 -4.72 11.44 33.81
CA ALA A 27 -4.52 10.01 33.61
C ALA A 27 -5.45 9.14 34.49
N GLY A 28 -5.71 9.56 35.73
CA GLY A 28 -6.61 8.83 36.65
C GLY A 28 -8.07 8.80 36.20
N ARG A 29 -8.54 9.78 35.41
CA ARG A 29 -9.91 9.80 34.87
C ARG A 29 -10.13 8.75 33.76
N PHE A 30 -9.07 8.28 33.11
CA PHE A 30 -9.16 7.22 32.09
C PHE A 30 -9.37 5.82 32.69
N ASN A 31 -9.18 5.63 34.00
CA ASN A 31 -9.32 4.32 34.65
C ASN A 31 -10.75 3.94 35.04
N ARG A 32 -11.75 4.82 34.83
CA ARG A 32 -13.16 4.42 34.99
C ARG A 32 -13.64 3.74 33.71
N ARG A 33 -13.29 2.46 33.57
CA ARG A 33 -13.85 1.58 32.54
C ARG A 33 -15.36 1.53 32.75
N PRO A 34 -16.19 1.96 31.78
CA PRO A 34 -17.63 1.71 31.81
C PRO A 34 -17.85 0.21 31.99
N GLU A 35 -18.79 -0.19 32.84
CA GLU A 35 -19.20 -1.60 32.88
C GLU A 35 -19.60 -2.03 31.46
N PRO A 36 -19.11 -3.18 30.97
CA PRO A 36 -19.38 -3.63 29.62
C PRO A 36 -20.90 -3.74 29.44
N ALA A 37 -21.42 -3.00 28.46
CA ALA A 37 -22.82 -3.11 28.07
C ALA A 37 -23.15 -4.59 27.80
N GLU A 38 -24.28 -5.06 28.31
CA GLU A 38 -24.76 -6.42 28.04
C GLU A 38 -24.72 -6.67 26.52
N ALA A 39 -23.94 -7.66 26.11
CA ALA A 39 -23.73 -7.98 24.71
C ALA A 39 -25.07 -8.46 24.12
N THR A 40 -25.72 -7.60 23.35
CA THR A 40 -26.81 -8.01 22.46
C THR A 40 -26.23 -9.05 21.49
N VAL A 41 -26.90 -10.19 21.33
CA VAL A 41 -26.52 -11.22 20.35
C VAL A 41 -26.44 -10.54 18.99
N ALA A 42 -25.23 -10.33 18.49
CA ALA A 42 -25.01 -9.66 17.21
C ALA A 42 -25.61 -10.52 16.10
N GLU A 43 -26.40 -9.90 15.22
CA GLU A 43 -26.83 -10.57 14.00
C GLU A 43 -25.59 -11.03 13.20
N PRO A 44 -25.60 -12.25 12.63
CA PRO A 44 -24.48 -12.75 11.84
C PRO A 44 -24.25 -11.84 10.63
N ASP A 45 -22.98 -11.60 10.32
CA ASP A 45 -22.59 -10.72 9.22
C ASP A 45 -23.15 -11.24 7.87
N PRO A 46 -23.85 -10.39 7.09
CA PRO A 46 -24.45 -10.80 5.82
C PRO A 46 -23.42 -11.29 4.80
N ALA A 47 -22.17 -10.79 4.84
CA ALA A 47 -21.08 -11.25 3.97
C ALA A 47 -20.75 -12.71 4.20
N LEU A 48 -20.82 -13.22 5.43
CA LEU A 48 -20.55 -14.63 5.74
C LEU A 48 -21.53 -15.56 5.01
N ALA A 49 -22.82 -15.21 4.99
CA ALA A 49 -23.84 -16.00 4.30
C ALA A 49 -23.65 -15.97 2.77
N VAL A 50 -23.33 -14.82 2.20
CA VAL A 50 -23.09 -14.67 0.76
C VAL A 50 -21.82 -15.42 0.33
N VAL A 51 -20.72 -15.29 1.08
CA VAL A 51 -19.46 -16.00 0.83
C VAL A 51 -19.65 -17.52 0.93
N ALA A 52 -20.40 -17.99 1.94
CA ALA A 52 -20.69 -19.42 2.09
C ALA A 52 -21.51 -19.97 0.93
N LEU A 53 -22.55 -19.25 0.48
CA LEU A 53 -23.36 -19.62 -0.67
C LEU A 53 -22.51 -19.69 -1.95
N PHE A 54 -21.71 -18.65 -2.22
CA PHE A 54 -20.84 -18.59 -3.41
C PHE A 54 -19.81 -19.73 -3.42
N LYS A 55 -19.12 -19.98 -2.29
CA LYS A 55 -18.18 -21.10 -2.20
C LYS A 55 -18.86 -22.46 -2.44
N ALA A 56 -20.11 -22.62 -1.98
CA ALA A 56 -20.87 -23.84 -2.18
C ALA A 56 -21.28 -24.04 -3.64
N THR A 57 -21.77 -23.01 -4.33
CA THR A 57 -22.11 -23.08 -5.77
C THR A 57 -20.88 -23.34 -6.62
N TRP A 58 -19.80 -22.61 -6.35
CA TRP A 58 -18.51 -22.78 -7.01
C TRP A 58 -17.97 -24.21 -6.91
N THR A 59 -17.98 -24.77 -5.70
CA THR A 59 -17.54 -26.15 -5.44
C THR A 59 -18.47 -27.16 -6.13
N ALA A 60 -19.79 -26.91 -6.14
CA ALA A 60 -20.75 -27.78 -6.78
C ALA A 60 -20.56 -27.84 -8.31
N ILE A 61 -20.24 -26.71 -8.96
CA ILE A 61 -19.90 -26.67 -10.39
C ILE A 61 -18.65 -27.51 -10.65
N GLY A 62 -17.57 -27.32 -9.89
CA GLY A 62 -16.34 -28.09 -10.06
C GLY A 62 -16.60 -29.60 -9.96
N ASN A 63 -17.33 -30.02 -8.93
CA ASN A 63 -17.70 -31.43 -8.76
C ASN A 63 -18.60 -31.96 -9.89
N ALA A 64 -19.52 -31.15 -10.41
CA ALA A 64 -20.41 -31.52 -11.50
C ALA A 64 -19.64 -31.72 -12.82
N LEU A 65 -18.70 -30.82 -13.12
CA LEU A 65 -17.83 -30.92 -14.29
C LEU A 65 -16.93 -32.16 -14.21
N ASP A 66 -16.35 -32.43 -13.04
CA ASP A 66 -15.49 -33.61 -12.83
C ASP A 66 -16.27 -34.94 -12.92
N ALA A 67 -17.57 -34.93 -12.60
CA ALA A 67 -18.41 -36.12 -12.58
C ALA A 67 -19.18 -36.37 -13.90
N GLU A 68 -18.95 -35.56 -14.94
CA GLU A 68 -19.63 -35.65 -16.24
C GLU A 68 -21.18 -35.72 -16.11
N VAL A 69 -21.75 -34.92 -15.21
CA VAL A 69 -23.20 -34.89 -14.98
C VAL A 69 -23.95 -34.29 -16.18
N PRO A 70 -25.28 -34.50 -16.31
CA PRO A 70 -26.06 -33.96 -17.43
C PRO A 70 -25.94 -32.43 -17.56
N ASP A 71 -25.89 -31.95 -18.81
CA ASP A 71 -25.75 -30.52 -19.14
C ASP A 71 -26.80 -29.64 -18.45
N ASP A 72 -28.04 -30.13 -18.29
CA ASP A 72 -29.12 -29.40 -17.61
C ASP A 72 -28.75 -29.08 -16.15
N LEU A 73 -28.10 -30.01 -15.43
CA LEU A 73 -27.65 -29.78 -14.06
C LEU A 73 -26.47 -28.79 -14.00
N VAL A 74 -25.55 -28.87 -14.96
CA VAL A 74 -24.45 -27.91 -15.06
C VAL A 74 -24.98 -26.51 -15.31
N ALA A 75 -25.97 -26.36 -16.19
CA ALA A 75 -26.62 -25.08 -16.48
C ALA A 75 -27.33 -24.49 -15.25
N GLU A 76 -28.07 -25.30 -14.49
CA GLU A 76 -28.72 -24.86 -13.23
C GLU A 76 -27.67 -24.39 -12.19
N LEU A 77 -26.55 -25.11 -12.08
CA LEU A 77 -25.48 -24.75 -11.15
C LEU A 77 -24.77 -23.46 -11.59
N GLN A 78 -24.53 -23.27 -12.90
CA GLN A 78 -23.98 -22.04 -13.45
C GLN A 78 -24.89 -20.84 -13.24
N GLU A 79 -26.21 -21.00 -13.39
CA GLU A 79 -27.18 -19.94 -13.07
C GLU A 79 -27.14 -19.58 -11.57
N ALA A 80 -27.09 -20.59 -10.70
CA ALA A 80 -27.00 -20.38 -9.25
C ALA A 80 -25.70 -19.68 -8.84
N ASP A 81 -24.57 -20.03 -9.46
CA ASP A 81 -23.29 -19.38 -9.21
C ASP A 81 -23.25 -17.94 -9.71
N GLY A 82 -23.79 -17.68 -10.91
CA GLY A 82 -23.96 -16.32 -11.41
C GLY A 82 -24.79 -15.45 -10.47
N ALA A 83 -25.88 -15.99 -9.92
CA ALA A 83 -26.69 -15.28 -8.92
C ALA A 83 -25.93 -15.05 -7.59
N ALA A 84 -25.11 -16.01 -7.15
CA ALA A 84 -24.27 -15.85 -5.96
C ALA A 84 -23.15 -14.81 -6.17
N TYR A 85 -22.57 -14.78 -7.37
CA TYR A 85 -21.57 -13.80 -7.78
C TYR A 85 -22.13 -12.37 -7.77
N GLU A 86 -23.34 -12.15 -8.31
CA GLU A 86 -24.01 -10.84 -8.25
C GLU A 86 -24.24 -10.36 -6.80
N ARG A 87 -24.54 -11.29 -5.89
CA ARG A 87 -24.62 -10.98 -4.45
C ARG A 87 -23.26 -10.66 -3.85
N LEU A 88 -22.20 -11.36 -4.25
CA LEU A 88 -20.84 -11.12 -3.78
C LEU A 88 -20.34 -9.70 -4.13
N LYS A 89 -20.71 -9.18 -5.31
CA LYS A 89 -20.40 -7.79 -5.72
C LYS A 89 -21.04 -6.74 -4.83
N THR A 90 -22.25 -7.01 -4.36
CA THR A 90 -23.12 -6.02 -3.71
C THR A 90 -23.17 -6.16 -2.19
N VAL A 91 -22.75 -7.31 -1.63
CA VAL A 91 -22.72 -7.51 -0.18
C VAL A 91 -21.75 -6.55 0.49
N ARG A 92 -22.11 -6.09 1.68
CA ARG A 92 -21.30 -5.19 2.49
C ARG A 92 -21.07 -5.85 3.85
N PRO A 93 -19.82 -6.19 4.21
CA PRO A 93 -19.51 -6.72 5.52
C PRO A 93 -19.76 -5.65 6.59
N THR A 94 -20.25 -6.09 7.74
CA THR A 94 -20.53 -5.24 8.91
C THR A 94 -19.60 -5.55 10.08
N THR A 95 -18.78 -6.59 9.95
CA THR A 95 -17.82 -7.08 10.95
C THR A 95 -16.46 -7.34 10.28
N PRO A 96 -15.36 -7.29 11.05
CA PRO A 96 -14.04 -7.68 10.56
C PRO A 96 -14.01 -9.12 9.99
N GLU A 97 -14.70 -10.05 10.64
CA GLU A 97 -14.79 -11.44 10.21
C GLU A 97 -15.49 -11.59 8.85
N GLY A 98 -16.59 -10.85 8.64
CA GLY A 98 -17.27 -10.80 7.34
C GLY A 98 -16.42 -10.17 6.25
N PHE A 99 -15.67 -9.11 6.56
CA PHE A 99 -14.75 -8.47 5.63
C PHE A 99 -13.61 -9.42 5.22
N GLN A 100 -13.01 -10.12 6.20
CA GLN A 100 -11.99 -11.11 5.93
C GLN A 100 -12.53 -12.24 5.03
N ALA A 101 -13.71 -12.78 5.35
CA ALA A 101 -14.32 -13.82 4.54
C ALA A 101 -14.59 -13.37 3.10
N LEU A 102 -15.04 -12.13 2.92
CA LEU A 102 -15.25 -11.52 1.60
C LEU A 102 -13.93 -11.38 0.83
N ALA A 103 -12.86 -10.89 1.47
CA ALA A 103 -11.53 -10.75 0.88
C ALA A 103 -10.94 -12.10 0.46
N GLU A 104 -11.04 -13.12 1.31
CA GLU A 104 -10.61 -14.48 0.98
C GLU A 104 -11.41 -15.07 -0.19
N CYS A 105 -12.71 -14.78 -0.27
CA CYS A 105 -13.56 -15.21 -1.37
C CYS A 105 -13.14 -14.56 -2.70
N TRP A 106 -12.89 -13.26 -2.73
CA TRP A 106 -12.38 -12.58 -3.92
C TRP A 106 -10.99 -13.06 -4.33
N ALA A 107 -10.11 -13.36 -3.37
CA ALA A 107 -8.80 -13.94 -3.66
C ALA A 107 -8.92 -15.31 -4.36
N MET A 108 -9.90 -16.13 -3.98
CA MET A 108 -10.21 -17.40 -4.66
C MET A 108 -10.65 -17.16 -6.11
N VAL A 109 -11.62 -16.26 -6.32
CA VAL A 109 -12.13 -15.91 -7.67
C VAL A 109 -11.01 -15.40 -8.57
N LEU A 110 -10.17 -14.49 -8.07
CA LEU A 110 -9.06 -13.90 -8.82
C LEU A 110 -7.94 -14.89 -9.14
N LYS A 111 -7.80 -15.98 -8.38
CA LYS A 111 -6.78 -17.01 -8.64
C LYS A 111 -7.19 -17.92 -9.80
N ASP A 112 -8.47 -18.28 -9.87
CA ASP A 112 -8.97 -19.21 -10.89
C ASP A 112 -9.09 -18.56 -12.27
N HIS A 113 -9.41 -17.26 -12.32
CA HIS A 113 -9.45 -16.44 -13.55
C HIS A 113 -8.06 -16.13 -14.14
N ARG A 114 -6.98 -16.80 -13.71
CA ARG A 114 -5.63 -16.63 -14.29
C ARG A 114 -5.35 -17.54 -15.49
N GLY A 115 -6.27 -18.46 -15.82
CA GLY A 115 -6.08 -19.48 -16.86
C GLY A 115 -6.51 -19.09 -18.27
N ASP A 116 -7.57 -18.28 -18.39
CA ASP A 116 -8.03 -17.64 -19.62
C ASP A 116 -8.13 -16.14 -19.31
N GLU A 117 -7.68 -15.27 -20.23
CA GLU A 117 -7.46 -13.83 -20.01
C GLU A 117 -8.40 -13.22 -18.95
N PRO A 118 -7.88 -12.67 -17.84
CA PRO A 118 -8.73 -12.04 -16.85
C PRO A 118 -9.47 -10.89 -17.51
N SER A 119 -10.76 -11.08 -17.78
CA SER A 119 -11.58 -9.95 -18.19
C SER A 119 -11.47 -8.91 -17.08
N MET A 120 -11.07 -7.69 -17.47
CA MET A 120 -10.85 -6.52 -16.62
C MET A 120 -11.92 -6.37 -15.51
N THR A 121 -13.14 -6.82 -15.81
CA THR A 121 -14.33 -6.81 -14.97
C THR A 121 -14.22 -7.51 -13.61
N VAL A 122 -13.51 -8.64 -13.46
CA VAL A 122 -13.50 -9.38 -12.17
C VAL A 122 -12.66 -8.66 -11.12
N SER A 123 -11.53 -8.08 -11.55
CA SER A 123 -10.66 -7.31 -10.67
C SER A 123 -11.33 -6.01 -10.23
N GLU A 124 -12.06 -5.35 -11.14
CA GLU A 124 -12.89 -4.17 -10.83
C GLU A 124 -13.99 -4.51 -9.82
N HIS A 125 -14.73 -5.61 -10.02
CA HIS A 125 -15.76 -6.04 -9.08
C HIS A 125 -15.20 -6.37 -7.68
N ALA A 126 -14.04 -7.00 -7.61
CA ALA A 126 -13.35 -7.29 -6.36
C ALA A 126 -12.93 -5.99 -5.65
N ALA A 127 -12.32 -5.06 -6.39
CA ALA A 127 -11.93 -3.76 -5.86
C ALA A 127 -13.14 -2.97 -5.34
N ASP A 128 -14.21 -2.84 -6.14
CA ASP A 128 -15.44 -2.14 -5.75
C ASP A 128 -16.09 -2.74 -4.51
N SER A 129 -16.20 -4.07 -4.45
CA SER A 129 -16.79 -4.79 -3.32
C SER A 129 -15.96 -4.58 -2.04
N LEU A 130 -14.63 -4.66 -2.12
CA LEU A 130 -13.74 -4.48 -0.98
C LEU A 130 -13.65 -3.03 -0.51
N ILE A 131 -13.56 -2.07 -1.43
CA ILE A 131 -13.57 -0.63 -1.11
C ILE A 131 -14.88 -0.28 -0.40
N ALA A 132 -16.01 -0.73 -0.94
CA ALA A 132 -17.31 -0.46 -0.35
C ALA A 132 -17.50 -1.15 1.01
N GLY A 133 -16.89 -2.32 1.22
CA GLY A 133 -16.89 -3.01 2.52
C GLY A 133 -15.99 -2.36 3.57
N ALA A 134 -14.85 -1.80 3.16
CA ALA A 134 -13.90 -1.14 4.07
C ALA A 134 -14.51 0.10 4.74
N GLY A 135 -15.41 0.82 4.04
CA GLY A 135 -16.08 2.00 4.56
C GLY A 135 -17.13 1.72 5.65
N VAL A 136 -17.62 0.49 5.76
CA VAL A 136 -18.66 0.10 6.75
C VAL A 136 -18.02 -0.42 8.05
N CYS A 137 -16.77 -0.87 7.99
CA CYS A 137 -16.01 -1.32 9.15
C CYS A 137 -15.32 -0.14 9.89
N ALA A 138 -16.05 0.69 10.66
CA ALA A 138 -15.47 1.46 11.80
C ALA A 138 -16.51 2.21 12.68
N PRO A 139 -16.27 2.41 14.01
CA PRO A 139 -14.96 2.34 14.67
C PRO A 139 -14.82 1.33 15.84
N ALA A 140 -13.60 0.80 15.89
CA ALA A 140 -12.77 0.57 17.08
C ALA A 140 -13.36 -0.25 18.23
N GLN A 141 -13.13 -1.57 18.20
CA GLN A 141 -12.54 -2.14 19.41
C GLN A 141 -11.36 -1.25 19.78
N ALA A 142 -11.27 -0.86 21.05
CA ALA A 142 -10.12 -0.11 21.55
C ALA A 142 -8.86 -0.83 21.08
N VAL A 143 -8.13 -0.21 20.15
CA VAL A 143 -6.94 -0.82 19.58
C VAL A 143 -5.96 -0.98 20.72
N ASP A 144 -5.65 -2.23 21.05
CA ASP A 144 -4.62 -2.51 22.03
C ASP A 144 -3.26 -2.27 21.37
N TRP A 145 -2.80 -1.02 21.45
CA TRP A 145 -1.50 -0.63 20.94
C TRP A 145 -0.34 -1.38 21.62
N TYR A 146 -0.58 -2.05 22.76
CA TYR A 146 0.41 -2.86 23.46
C TYR A 146 0.38 -4.34 23.05
N ASN A 147 -0.59 -4.75 22.23
CA ASN A 147 -0.71 -6.10 21.69
C ASN A 147 -0.89 -6.06 20.15
N PRO A 148 0.13 -5.58 19.40
CA PRO A 148 0.05 -5.55 17.95
C PRO A 148 -0.08 -6.97 17.38
N PRO A 149 -0.73 -7.14 16.21
CA PRO A 149 -0.74 -8.41 15.50
C PRO A 149 0.69 -8.94 15.26
N PRO A 150 0.89 -10.27 15.21
CA PRO A 150 2.20 -10.85 14.91
C PRO A 150 2.79 -10.29 13.61
N GLY A 151 4.05 -9.84 13.65
CA GLY A 151 4.73 -9.22 12.50
C GLY A 151 4.51 -7.72 12.36
N PHE A 152 3.69 -7.11 13.24
CA PHE A 152 3.43 -5.68 13.28
C PHE A 152 3.90 -5.07 14.61
N MET A 153 4.10 -3.75 14.62
CA MET A 153 4.34 -2.94 15.80
C MET A 153 3.45 -1.71 15.77
N ALA A 154 3.11 -1.19 16.94
CA ALA A 154 2.43 0.08 17.06
C ALA A 154 3.36 1.21 16.58
N SER A 155 2.86 2.07 15.71
CA SER A 155 3.62 3.15 15.09
C SER A 155 2.80 4.45 15.12
N PRO A 156 3.41 5.58 15.50
CA PRO A 156 4.71 5.74 16.14
C PRO A 156 4.78 5.07 17.52
N ALA A 157 5.98 4.74 17.99
CA ALA A 157 6.15 4.03 19.26
C ALA A 157 5.71 4.84 20.50
N ILE A 158 5.78 6.17 20.45
CA ILE A 158 5.48 7.05 21.60
C ILE A 158 4.00 7.48 21.65
N GLU A 159 3.31 7.48 20.51
CA GLU A 159 1.89 7.81 20.39
C GLU A 159 1.31 7.07 19.18
N PRO A 160 1.08 5.74 19.32
CA PRO A 160 0.70 4.93 18.19
C PRO A 160 -0.69 5.30 17.70
N PHE A 161 -0.79 5.53 16.40
CA PHE A 161 -2.05 5.77 15.71
C PHE A 161 -2.30 4.76 14.58
N SER A 162 -1.31 3.90 14.30
CA SER A 162 -1.42 2.79 13.36
C SER A 162 -0.56 1.60 13.79
N PHE A 163 -0.73 0.47 13.12
CA PHE A 163 0.24 -0.61 13.14
C PHE A 163 1.06 -0.56 11.85
N ALA A 164 2.37 -0.71 11.97
CA ALA A 164 3.28 -0.88 10.83
C ALA A 164 3.89 -2.28 10.90
N ARG A 165 4.27 -2.87 9.77
CA ARG A 165 5.08 -4.10 9.81
C ARG A 165 6.35 -3.81 10.58
N ILE A 166 6.87 -4.76 11.36
CA ILE A 166 8.01 -4.50 12.25
C ILE A 166 9.22 -3.92 11.48
N SER A 167 9.49 -4.41 10.27
CA SER A 167 10.57 -3.87 9.42
C SER A 167 10.36 -2.40 9.07
N GLU A 168 9.17 -2.05 8.57
CA GLU A 168 8.79 -0.70 8.17
C GLU A 168 8.69 0.24 9.39
N GLY A 169 8.06 -0.22 10.47
CA GLY A 169 7.89 0.53 11.71
C GLY A 169 9.22 0.88 12.37
N ILE A 170 10.18 -0.04 12.34
CA ILE A 170 11.56 0.23 12.80
C ILE A 170 12.22 1.28 11.90
N ALA A 171 12.09 1.20 10.58
CA ALA A 171 12.67 2.19 9.67
C ALA A 171 12.04 3.58 9.86
N ILE A 172 10.71 3.66 9.95
CA ILE A 172 9.96 4.90 10.21
C ILE A 172 10.41 5.51 11.54
N GLU A 173 10.55 4.72 12.60
CA GLU A 173 11.02 5.21 13.89
C GLU A 173 12.49 5.64 13.86
N LEU A 174 13.36 4.92 13.15
CA LEU A 174 14.76 5.33 12.97
C LEU A 174 14.85 6.66 12.20
N GLY A 175 14.01 6.85 11.17
CA GLY A 175 13.88 8.11 10.45
C GLY A 175 13.40 9.26 11.35
N ARG A 176 12.35 9.02 12.15
CA ARG A 176 11.83 10.00 13.12
C ARG A 176 12.87 10.36 14.17
N LEU A 177 13.56 9.37 14.74
CA LEU A 177 14.63 9.57 15.72
C LEU A 177 15.81 10.32 15.11
N ARG A 178 16.18 10.04 13.86
CA ARG A 178 17.19 10.81 13.11
C ARG A 178 16.76 12.26 12.93
N GLY A 179 15.52 12.52 12.55
CA GLY A 179 14.97 13.88 12.42
C GLY A 179 15.03 14.66 13.74
N ILE A 180 14.62 14.03 14.85
CA ILE A 180 14.71 14.61 16.20
C ILE A 180 16.16 14.90 16.59
N ALA A 181 17.07 13.95 16.34
CA ALA A 181 18.49 14.12 16.63
C ALA A 181 19.12 15.24 15.78
N MET A 182 18.75 15.38 14.51
CA MET A 182 19.22 16.48 13.66
C MET A 182 18.71 17.84 14.15
N ALA A 183 17.43 17.95 14.50
CA ALA A 183 16.87 19.20 15.04
C ALA A 183 17.54 19.59 16.38
N GLU A 184 17.85 18.62 17.23
CA GLU A 184 18.57 18.85 18.48
C GLU A 184 20.04 19.25 18.25
N LEU A 185 20.69 18.69 17.22
CA LEU A 185 22.02 19.12 16.79
C LEU A 185 21.98 20.60 16.33
N GLU A 186 21.05 20.95 15.44
CA GLU A 186 20.86 22.32 14.96
C GLU A 186 20.58 23.31 16.09
N ARG A 187 19.78 22.91 17.08
CA ARG A 187 19.50 23.73 18.27
C ARG A 187 20.74 24.00 19.12
N ARG A 188 21.70 23.07 19.15
CA ARG A 188 22.93 23.16 19.97
C ARG A 188 24.09 23.83 19.24
N ILE A 189 24.07 23.88 17.91
CA ILE A 189 25.11 24.52 17.10
C ILE A 189 24.81 26.01 16.97
N GLY A 190 25.71 26.85 17.50
CA GLY A 190 25.81 28.27 17.17
C GLY A 190 26.95 28.57 16.18
N PRO A 191 27.04 29.81 15.66
CA PRO A 191 28.06 30.21 14.68
C PRO A 191 29.51 30.06 15.17
N GLU A 192 29.72 30.06 16.49
CA GLU A 192 31.04 29.92 17.13
C GLU A 192 31.36 28.45 17.52
N THR A 193 30.51 27.49 17.16
CA THR A 193 30.70 26.09 17.57
C THR A 193 31.83 25.46 16.78
N SER A 194 32.85 24.96 17.47
CA SER A 194 33.99 24.30 16.85
C SER A 194 33.59 22.97 16.19
N ALA A 195 34.34 22.55 15.16
CA ALA A 195 34.13 21.25 14.52
C ALA A 195 34.27 20.07 15.49
N GLU A 196 35.15 20.16 16.48
CA GLU A 196 35.30 19.13 17.52
C GLU A 196 34.06 19.01 18.40
N GLU A 197 33.45 20.16 18.73
CA GLU A 197 32.22 20.20 19.52
C GLU A 197 31.02 19.72 18.72
N ILE A 198 30.92 20.06 17.43
CA ILE A 198 29.92 19.48 16.51
C ILE A 198 30.06 17.95 16.49
N ALA A 199 31.27 17.42 16.28
CA ALA A 199 31.51 15.98 16.27
C ALA A 199 31.22 15.29 17.62
N ARG A 200 31.45 15.98 18.74
CA ARG A 200 31.06 15.52 20.09
C ARG A 200 29.54 15.43 20.21
N ILE A 201 28.81 16.49 19.83
CA ILE A 201 27.34 16.53 19.90
C ILE A 201 26.72 15.49 18.95
N SER A 202 27.25 15.33 17.74
CA SER A 202 26.77 14.32 16.79
C SER A 202 26.91 12.88 17.33
N ARG A 203 27.99 12.57 18.05
CA ARG A 203 28.17 11.27 18.72
C ARG A 203 27.25 11.09 19.92
N GLU A 204 27.04 12.15 20.71
CA GLU A 204 26.08 12.14 21.83
C GLU A 204 24.66 11.83 21.32
N LEU A 205 24.29 12.40 20.18
CA LEU A 205 23.00 12.19 19.52
C LEU A 205 22.94 10.93 18.65
N ARG A 206 24.00 10.10 18.64
CA ARG A 206 24.09 8.84 17.89
C ARG A 206 23.79 8.98 16.39
N LEU A 207 24.10 10.14 15.79
CA LEU A 207 23.81 10.39 14.37
C LEU A 207 24.58 9.45 13.45
N ASP A 208 25.73 8.94 13.87
CA ASP A 208 26.50 7.92 13.14
C ASP A 208 25.79 6.56 13.10
N VAL A 209 25.09 6.19 14.18
CA VAL A 209 24.28 4.97 14.24
C VAL A 209 22.99 5.15 13.44
N LEU A 210 22.32 6.29 13.61
CA LEU A 210 21.07 6.61 12.91
C LEU A 210 21.27 6.84 11.41
N ALA A 211 22.46 7.24 10.97
CA ALA A 211 22.81 7.34 9.55
C ALA A 211 23.20 5.98 8.92
N LYS A 212 23.63 5.02 9.74
CA LYS A 212 23.97 3.64 9.32
C LYS A 212 22.79 2.69 9.32
N ALA A 213 21.71 3.04 10.01
CA ALA A 213 20.41 2.50 9.68
C ALA A 213 20.17 2.88 8.22
N ALA A 214 20.49 1.95 7.31
CA ALA A 214 20.17 2.12 5.92
C ALA A 214 18.70 2.53 5.90
N PRO A 215 18.31 3.57 5.15
CA PRO A 215 16.93 3.57 4.68
C PRO A 215 16.78 2.16 4.09
N LEU A 216 15.89 1.35 4.67
CA LEU A 216 15.46 0.19 3.93
C LEU A 216 15.04 0.80 2.59
N ASP A 217 15.64 0.33 1.51
CA ASP A 217 15.08 0.56 0.19
C ASP A 217 13.81 -0.31 0.14
N ASP A 218 12.85 0.07 0.99
CA ASP A 218 11.49 -0.44 1.10
C ASP A 218 10.67 0.03 -0.11
N SER A 219 11.32 0.76 -1.04
CA SER A 219 10.76 0.95 -2.36
C SER A 219 10.50 -0.42 -2.97
N ILE A 220 9.33 -0.56 -3.59
CA ILE A 220 8.98 -1.79 -4.30
C ILE A 220 10.05 -2.07 -5.38
N VAL A 221 10.60 -0.99 -5.91
CA VAL A 221 11.67 -0.95 -6.91
C VAL A 221 12.96 -1.61 -6.43
N GLY A 222 13.40 -1.30 -5.22
CA GLY A 222 14.63 -1.84 -4.62
C GLY A 222 14.58 -3.36 -4.40
N GLN A 223 13.38 -3.95 -4.41
CA GLN A 223 13.14 -5.38 -4.23
C GLN A 223 13.13 -6.16 -5.55
N VAL A 224 13.11 -5.48 -6.70
CA VAL A 224 13.02 -6.11 -8.03
C VAL A 224 14.37 -6.06 -8.75
N GLU A 225 14.93 -7.23 -9.06
CA GLU A 225 16.14 -7.33 -9.87
C GLU A 225 15.80 -7.29 -11.37
N PHE A 226 15.59 -6.07 -11.92
CA PHE A 226 15.19 -5.90 -13.33
C PHE A 226 16.19 -6.49 -14.33
N SER A 227 17.48 -6.48 -14.00
CA SER A 227 18.53 -6.96 -14.91
C SER A 227 18.51 -8.48 -15.13
N SER A 228 17.91 -9.25 -14.21
CA SER A 228 17.79 -10.71 -14.32
C SER A 228 16.44 -11.17 -14.86
N ALA A 229 15.41 -10.32 -14.83
CA ALA A 229 14.09 -10.63 -15.37
C ALA A 229 14.14 -10.93 -16.88
N THR A 230 13.18 -11.64 -17.45
CA THR A 230 13.03 -11.84 -18.90
C THR A 230 12.30 -10.67 -19.56
N VAL A 231 12.30 -10.58 -20.90
CA VAL A 231 11.52 -9.55 -21.62
C VAL A 231 10.01 -9.68 -21.33
N GLU A 232 9.53 -10.93 -21.21
CA GLU A 232 8.15 -11.21 -20.85
C GLU A 232 7.82 -10.75 -19.43
N GLU A 233 8.67 -11.06 -18.45
CA GLU A 233 8.48 -10.60 -17.07
C GLU A 233 8.51 -9.08 -16.96
N LEU A 234 9.45 -8.40 -17.65
CA LEU A 234 9.53 -6.95 -17.62
C LEU A 234 8.29 -6.28 -18.24
N SER A 235 7.78 -6.82 -19.36
CA SER A 235 6.55 -6.33 -19.99
C SER A 235 5.35 -6.49 -19.05
N LEU A 236 5.26 -7.63 -18.36
CA LEU A 236 4.19 -7.88 -17.40
C LEU A 236 4.30 -6.97 -16.17
N ILE A 237 5.52 -6.74 -15.65
CA ILE A 237 5.76 -5.82 -14.54
C ILE A 237 5.32 -4.41 -14.93
N GLN A 238 5.71 -3.92 -16.11
CA GLN A 238 5.34 -2.60 -16.60
C GLN A 238 3.80 -2.46 -16.67
N GLU A 239 3.12 -3.38 -17.36
CA GLU A 239 1.66 -3.34 -17.54
C GLU A 239 0.92 -3.36 -16.19
N LYS A 240 1.30 -4.26 -15.27
CA LYS A 240 0.63 -4.39 -13.98
C LYS A 240 0.95 -3.24 -13.04
N ALA A 241 2.18 -2.72 -13.04
CA ALA A 241 2.55 -1.57 -12.23
C ALA A 241 1.77 -0.32 -12.66
N HIS A 242 1.64 -0.08 -13.97
CA HIS A 242 0.85 1.00 -14.53
C HIS A 242 -0.62 0.94 -14.06
N LEU A 243 -1.28 -0.20 -14.28
CA LEU A 243 -2.67 -0.40 -13.90
C LEU A 243 -2.90 -0.23 -12.39
N LEU A 244 -2.01 -0.81 -11.56
CA LEU A 244 -2.13 -0.70 -10.11
C LEU A 244 -1.84 0.71 -9.61
N ALA A 245 -0.94 1.45 -10.25
CA ALA A 245 -0.66 2.85 -9.93
C ALA A 245 -1.91 3.72 -10.15
N ASP A 246 -2.59 3.54 -11.28
CA ASP A 246 -3.84 4.24 -11.60
C ASP A 246 -4.94 3.92 -10.58
N ILE A 247 -5.12 2.64 -10.23
CA ILE A 247 -6.10 2.22 -9.22
C ILE A 247 -5.79 2.83 -7.85
N ALA A 248 -4.52 2.78 -7.43
CA ALA A 248 -4.09 3.31 -6.14
C ALA A 248 -4.30 4.83 -6.08
N ASN A 249 -3.88 5.56 -7.12
CA ASN A 249 -4.10 7.00 -7.22
C ASN A 249 -5.59 7.35 -7.23
N ALA A 250 -6.41 6.69 -8.06
CA ALA A 250 -7.85 6.93 -8.08
C ALA A 250 -8.50 6.67 -6.71
N SER A 251 -8.11 5.59 -6.03
CA SER A 251 -8.59 5.23 -4.69
C SER A 251 -8.19 6.25 -3.63
N ALA A 252 -7.00 6.85 -3.73
CA ALA A 252 -6.53 7.88 -2.81
C ALA A 252 -7.42 9.14 -2.80
N TRP A 253 -8.03 9.46 -3.95
CA TRP A 253 -8.90 10.63 -4.13
C TRP A 253 -10.39 10.36 -3.88
N GLN A 254 -10.78 9.12 -3.60
CA GLN A 254 -12.16 8.82 -3.22
C GLN A 254 -12.48 9.44 -1.86
N GLY A 255 -13.71 9.94 -1.69
CA GLY A 255 -14.10 10.76 -0.53
C GLY A 255 -13.93 10.10 0.85
N CYS A 256 -13.85 8.77 0.92
CA CYS A 256 -13.55 8.03 2.14
C CYS A 256 -12.04 7.96 2.49
N CYS A 257 -11.15 8.19 1.52
CA CYS A 257 -9.69 8.10 1.64
C CYS A 257 -9.01 9.48 1.59
N ALA A 258 -9.65 10.48 0.98
CA ALA A 258 -9.07 11.79 0.77
C ALA A 258 -8.61 12.47 2.08
N GLY A 259 -7.31 12.75 2.17
CA GLY A 259 -6.70 13.47 3.29
C GLY A 259 -6.54 12.67 4.59
N ASN A 260 -6.71 11.35 4.55
CA ASN A 260 -6.46 10.47 5.69
C ASN A 260 -5.30 9.49 5.44
N ALA A 261 -4.99 8.65 6.43
CA ALA A 261 -3.86 7.73 6.36
C ALA A 261 -4.00 6.68 5.23
N ALA A 262 -5.23 6.22 4.94
CA ALA A 262 -5.49 5.27 3.87
C ALA A 262 -5.27 5.93 2.49
N GLY A 263 -5.74 7.17 2.29
CA GLY A 263 -5.46 7.92 1.08
C GLY A 263 -3.97 8.19 0.89
N ASN A 264 -3.27 8.61 1.95
CA ASN A 264 -1.81 8.83 1.87
C ASN A 264 -1.04 7.55 1.54
N LEU A 265 -1.47 6.40 2.08
CA LEU A 265 -0.87 5.10 1.73
C LEU A 265 -1.12 4.75 0.27
N MET A 266 -2.33 4.97 -0.23
CA MET A 266 -2.67 4.72 -1.64
C MET A 266 -1.92 5.65 -2.59
N THR A 267 -1.73 6.93 -2.24
CA THR A 267 -0.87 7.84 -3.01
C THR A 267 0.57 7.37 -3.02
N TRP A 268 1.13 7.02 -1.86
CA TRP A 268 2.49 6.49 -1.79
C TRP A 268 2.65 5.20 -2.63
N LEU A 269 1.68 4.29 -2.56
CA LEU A 269 1.67 3.07 -3.35
C LEU A 269 1.60 3.38 -4.85
N GLY A 270 0.75 4.33 -5.24
CA GLY A 270 0.67 4.83 -6.62
C GLY A 270 2.02 5.35 -7.12
N ASP A 271 2.66 6.22 -6.35
CA ASP A 271 3.97 6.77 -6.67
C ASP A 271 5.04 5.67 -6.81
N GLU A 272 5.11 4.73 -5.87
CA GLU A 272 6.06 3.61 -5.91
C GLU A 272 5.86 2.71 -7.14
N LEU A 273 4.61 2.42 -7.49
CA LEU A 273 4.27 1.62 -8.67
C LEU A 273 4.61 2.37 -9.96
N THR A 274 4.43 3.69 -10.02
CA THR A 274 4.88 4.51 -11.16
C THR A 274 6.41 4.47 -11.32
N VAL A 275 7.17 4.46 -10.22
CA VAL A 275 8.64 4.30 -10.31
C VAL A 275 9.00 2.89 -10.77
N LEU A 276 8.32 1.85 -10.26
CA LEU A 276 8.52 0.46 -10.67
C LEU A 276 8.26 0.25 -12.16
N GLU A 277 7.15 0.80 -12.67
CA GLU A 277 6.80 0.82 -14.09
C GLU A 277 7.93 1.49 -14.91
N SER A 278 8.39 2.65 -14.47
CA SER A 278 9.43 3.43 -15.16
C SER A 278 10.76 2.69 -15.25
N GLU A 279 11.16 1.97 -14.20
CA GLU A 279 12.37 1.16 -14.19
C GLU A 279 12.26 -0.07 -15.11
N ALA A 280 11.12 -0.78 -15.09
CA ALA A 280 10.85 -1.89 -16.01
C ALA A 280 10.91 -1.44 -17.47
N ALA A 281 10.26 -0.30 -17.79
CA ALA A 281 10.26 0.28 -19.12
C ALA A 281 11.66 0.70 -19.57
N ARG A 282 12.48 1.27 -18.66
CA ARG A 282 13.87 1.64 -18.96
C ARG A 282 14.73 0.42 -19.26
N GLU A 283 14.55 -0.66 -18.49
CA GLU A 283 15.27 -1.90 -18.73
C GLU A 283 14.84 -2.57 -20.04
N LEU A 284 13.54 -2.58 -20.38
CA LEU A 284 13.05 -3.02 -21.69
C LEU A 284 13.69 -2.26 -22.84
N GLN A 285 13.76 -0.93 -22.74
CA GLN A 285 14.34 -0.08 -23.77
C GLN A 285 15.85 -0.34 -23.98
N ARG A 286 16.57 -0.67 -22.90
CA ARG A 286 18.02 -0.99 -22.96
C ARG A 286 18.31 -2.35 -23.58
N ARG A 287 17.38 -3.30 -23.51
CA ARG A 287 17.63 -4.68 -23.94
C ARG A 287 17.64 -4.84 -25.46
N GLN A 288 18.52 -5.73 -25.92
CA GLN A 288 18.60 -6.20 -27.30
C GLN A 288 18.25 -7.69 -27.34
N PRO A 289 16.98 -8.04 -27.57
CA PRO A 289 16.55 -9.42 -27.50
C PRO A 289 17.13 -10.25 -28.65
N ALA A 290 17.58 -11.46 -28.34
CA ALA A 290 18.18 -12.37 -29.33
C ALA A 290 17.14 -13.11 -30.18
N THR A 291 15.90 -13.22 -29.69
CA THR A 291 14.82 -13.91 -30.40
C THR A 291 13.87 -12.92 -31.06
N LEU A 292 13.27 -13.33 -32.19
CA LEU A 292 12.27 -12.50 -32.89
C LEU A 292 11.06 -12.19 -32.00
N ARG A 293 10.57 -13.18 -31.25
CA ARG A 293 9.41 -13.04 -30.36
C ARG A 293 9.68 -12.05 -29.23
N ASP A 294 10.84 -12.11 -28.60
CA ASP A 294 11.18 -11.16 -27.53
C ASP A 294 11.38 -9.75 -28.08
N ARG A 295 11.92 -9.62 -29.30
CA ARG A 295 12.07 -8.33 -29.97
C ARG A 295 10.73 -7.69 -30.31
N GLU A 296 9.78 -8.48 -30.80
CA GLU A 296 8.39 -8.04 -31.04
C GLU A 296 7.72 -7.57 -29.73
N LYS A 297 7.76 -8.39 -28.66
CA LYS A 297 7.22 -8.02 -27.34
C LYS A 297 7.84 -6.73 -26.81
N ARG A 298 9.16 -6.59 -26.88
CA ARG A 298 9.87 -5.37 -26.45
C ARG A 298 9.43 -4.15 -27.26
N LEU A 299 9.32 -4.27 -28.59
CA LEU A 299 8.87 -3.17 -29.45
C LEU A 299 7.42 -2.75 -29.13
N ALA A 300 6.53 -3.70 -28.86
CA ALA A 300 5.15 -3.40 -28.46
C ALA A 300 5.10 -2.62 -27.14
N ALA A 301 5.81 -3.08 -26.10
CA ALA A 301 5.86 -2.42 -24.79
C ALA A 301 6.50 -1.01 -24.85
N VAL A 302 7.50 -0.82 -25.71
CA VAL A 302 8.13 0.50 -25.92
C VAL A 302 7.22 1.45 -26.71
N ALA A 303 6.47 0.94 -27.70
CA ALA A 303 5.58 1.76 -28.53
C ALA A 303 4.53 2.52 -27.69
N GLU A 304 3.89 1.81 -26.76
CA GLU A 304 2.84 2.34 -25.89
C GLU A 304 3.31 3.56 -25.09
N ARG A 305 4.52 3.47 -24.51
CA ARG A 305 5.13 4.58 -23.76
C ARG A 305 5.42 5.78 -24.65
N ILE A 306 6.03 5.55 -25.80
CA ILE A 306 6.47 6.63 -26.69
C ILE A 306 5.27 7.39 -27.25
N ILE A 307 4.20 6.68 -27.62
CA ILE A 307 2.95 7.30 -28.07
C ILE A 307 2.34 8.16 -26.96
N SER A 308 2.36 7.69 -25.72
CA SER A 308 1.77 8.39 -24.57
C SER A 308 2.58 9.61 -24.12
N ASN A 309 3.91 9.58 -24.28
CA ASN A 309 4.80 10.67 -23.84
C ASN A 309 4.80 11.89 -24.78
N ASN A 310 4.34 11.74 -26.03
CA ASN A 310 4.29 12.80 -27.03
C ASN A 310 5.65 13.52 -27.24
N ASP A 311 6.77 12.78 -27.13
CA ASP A 311 8.13 13.25 -27.39
C ASP A 311 8.50 12.94 -28.85
N ASP A 312 8.61 13.98 -29.67
CA ASP A 312 8.92 13.86 -31.10
C ASP A 312 10.28 13.21 -31.37
N ALA A 313 11.29 13.45 -30.51
CA ALA A 313 12.63 12.91 -30.68
C ALA A 313 12.67 11.41 -30.33
N GLU A 314 11.98 11.03 -29.25
CA GLU A 314 11.83 9.63 -28.86
C GLU A 314 11.03 8.86 -29.92
N THR A 315 9.95 9.46 -30.42
CA THR A 315 9.13 8.91 -31.51
C THR A 315 9.93 8.70 -32.79
N ALA A 316 10.73 9.69 -33.20
CA ALA A 316 11.57 9.56 -34.39
C ALA A 316 12.61 8.44 -34.26
N THR A 317 13.22 8.29 -33.08
CA THR A 317 14.18 7.21 -32.80
C THR A 317 13.52 5.85 -32.89
N PHE A 318 12.31 5.71 -32.32
CA PHE A 318 11.54 4.48 -32.36
C PHE A 318 11.08 4.10 -33.79
N ILE A 319 10.66 5.08 -34.60
CA ILE A 319 10.32 4.85 -36.01
C ILE A 319 11.52 4.30 -36.78
N GLN A 320 12.74 4.80 -36.53
CA GLN A 320 13.95 4.27 -37.17
C GLN A 320 14.19 2.82 -36.77
N GLU A 321 13.99 2.48 -35.50
CA GLU A 321 14.14 1.12 -34.99
C GLU A 321 13.11 0.15 -35.59
N LEU A 322 11.83 0.58 -35.67
CA LEU A 322 10.77 -0.17 -36.36
C LEU A 322 11.07 -0.37 -37.84
N THR A 323 11.58 0.66 -38.51
CA THR A 323 11.96 0.58 -39.94
C THR A 323 13.10 -0.41 -40.15
N ALA A 324 14.10 -0.39 -39.27
CA ALA A 324 15.21 -1.34 -39.30
C ALA A 324 14.73 -2.78 -39.06
N TRP A 325 13.83 -2.99 -38.10
CA TRP A 325 13.24 -4.30 -37.83
C TRP A 325 12.40 -4.81 -39.01
N ALA A 326 11.56 -3.97 -39.61
CA ALA A 326 10.76 -4.33 -40.79
C ALA A 326 11.64 -4.72 -41.99
N ALA A 327 12.74 -3.99 -42.23
CA ALA A 327 13.69 -4.30 -43.28
C ALA A 327 14.43 -5.64 -43.04
N GLU A 328 14.66 -6.01 -41.79
CA GLU A 328 15.24 -7.30 -41.40
C GLU A 328 14.24 -8.43 -41.62
N GLN A 329 12.97 -8.26 -41.21
CA GLN A 329 11.91 -9.26 -41.45
C GLN A 329 11.69 -9.51 -42.94
N ALA A 330 11.77 -8.48 -43.79
CA ALA A 330 11.60 -8.63 -45.24
C ALA A 330 12.72 -9.45 -45.93
N ARG A 331 13.83 -9.75 -45.24
CA ARG A 331 14.93 -10.57 -45.77
C ARG A 331 14.82 -12.04 -45.38
N HIS A 332 13.94 -12.36 -44.43
CA HIS A 332 13.68 -13.71 -43.92
C HIS A 332 12.40 -14.27 -44.53
#